data_AF-A0A920KNK3-F1
#
_entry.id   AF-A0A920KNK3-F1
#
_cell.length_a   1.000
_cell.length_b   1.000
_cell.length_c   1.000
_cell.angle_alpha   90.00
_cell.angle_beta   90.00
_cell.angle_gamma   90.00
#
_symmetry.space_group_name_H-M   'P 1'
#
loop_
_entity.id
_entity.type
_entity.pdbx_description
1 polymer ?
#
loop_
_entity_poly.entity_id
_entity_poly.type
_entity_poly.pdbx_seq_one_letter_code
_entity_poly.pdbx_strand_id
1 'polypeptide(L)'
;MGSDESRIEGHRIPAVQVESGGKYKNSRGMTVIKDGIKASAGQAERPAKPDWLRMRVQSSPKFEAVRSIVHEHRLATVCEEAKCPNIGECWSAVPPPLC
;
A
#
# COMPACT_ATOMS: atom_id res chain seq x y z
N MET A 1 23.45 -15.38 -24.39
CA MET A 1 22.71 -15.34 -23.11
C MET A 1 22.13 -13.95 -22.87
N GLY A 2 21.13 -13.52 -23.63
CA GLY A 2 20.56 -12.18 -23.46
C GLY A 2 19.33 -11.98 -24.33
N SER A 3 18.14 -12.16 -23.74
CA SER A 3 16.87 -11.85 -24.40
C SER A 3 15.63 -11.80 -23.49
N ASP A 4 15.73 -12.05 -22.18
CA ASP A 4 14.56 -12.04 -21.28
C ASP A 4 14.49 -10.86 -20.30
N GLU A 5 15.51 -10.00 -20.22
CA GLU A 5 15.48 -8.81 -19.35
C GLU A 5 14.48 -7.75 -19.86
N SER A 6 14.24 -7.71 -21.17
CA SER A 6 13.40 -6.70 -21.84
C SER A 6 11.90 -6.93 -21.69
N ARG A 7 11.45 -8.09 -21.18
CA ARG A 7 10.02 -8.40 -21.01
C ARG A 7 9.45 -7.96 -19.65
N ILE A 8 10.32 -7.70 -18.67
CA ILE A 8 9.94 -7.28 -17.31
C ILE A 8 9.80 -5.75 -17.20
N GLU A 9 10.52 -4.97 -18.00
CA GLU A 9 10.50 -3.50 -17.92
C GLU A 9 9.15 -2.88 -18.33
N GLY A 10 8.34 -3.59 -19.13
CA GLY A 10 7.04 -3.13 -19.61
C GLY A 10 5.83 -3.41 -18.70
N HIS A 11 6.01 -4.15 -17.60
CA HIS A 11 4.91 -4.59 -16.72
C HIS A 11 4.97 -4.00 -15.31
N ARG A 12 5.86 -3.04 -15.04
CA ARG A 12 5.87 -2.35 -13.75
C ARG A 12 4.66 -1.43 -13.64
N ILE A 13 3.90 -1.57 -12.56
CA ILE A 13 2.80 -0.64 -12.25
C ILE A 13 3.42 0.76 -12.15
N PRO A 14 2.93 1.75 -12.92
CA PRO A 14 3.45 3.10 -12.82
C PRO A 14 3.16 3.63 -11.41
N ALA A 15 4.20 3.74 -10.59
CA ALA A 15 4.15 4.37 -9.29
C ALA A 15 3.97 5.87 -9.49
N VAL A 16 2.72 6.31 -9.76
CA VAL A 16 2.41 7.71 -9.98
C VAL A 16 2.74 8.47 -8.68
N GLN A 17 3.74 9.36 -8.75
CA GLN A 17 4.22 10.17 -7.64
C GLN A 17 3.30 11.39 -7.43
N VAL A 18 2.08 11.15 -6.93
CA VAL A 18 1.12 12.18 -6.50
C VAL A 18 0.93 12.09 -4.99
N GLU A 19 0.46 13.15 -4.34
CA GLU A 19 0.08 13.06 -2.92
C GLU A 19 -1.23 12.27 -2.73
N SER A 20 -1.39 11.69 -1.53
CA SER A 20 -2.60 10.95 -1.17
C SER A 20 -3.83 11.85 -1.25
N GLY A 21 -4.90 11.38 -1.92
CA GLY A 21 -6.08 12.20 -2.22
C GLY A 21 -5.94 13.17 -3.41
N GLY A 22 -4.75 13.26 -4.01
CA GLY A 22 -4.52 13.95 -5.28
C GLY A 22 -5.20 13.23 -6.45
N LYS A 23 -5.65 13.99 -7.44
CA LYS A 23 -6.23 13.46 -8.69
C LYS A 23 -5.13 13.25 -9.73
N TYR A 24 -5.17 12.13 -10.46
CA TYR A 24 -4.31 11.89 -11.61
C TYR A 24 -5.08 11.22 -12.75
N LYS A 25 -4.57 11.34 -13.99
CA LYS A 25 -5.08 10.61 -15.14
C LYS A 25 -4.26 9.34 -15.32
N ASN A 26 -4.91 8.19 -15.41
CA ASN A 26 -4.23 6.94 -15.74
C ASN A 26 -4.01 6.80 -17.25
N SER A 27 -3.29 5.76 -17.67
CA SER A 27 -3.01 5.46 -19.08
C SER A 27 -4.27 5.24 -19.94
N ARG A 28 -5.43 4.96 -19.32
CA ARG A 28 -6.73 4.80 -19.99
C ARG A 28 -7.55 6.11 -20.02
N GLY A 29 -6.97 7.24 -19.61
CA GLY A 29 -7.63 8.55 -19.60
C GLY A 29 -8.64 8.77 -18.46
N MET A 30 -8.79 7.82 -17.53
CA MET A 30 -9.69 7.96 -16.39
C MET A 30 -9.05 8.84 -15.31
N THR A 31 -9.85 9.72 -14.69
CA THR A 31 -9.41 10.52 -13.53
C THR A 31 -9.59 9.70 -12.26
N VAL A 32 -8.49 9.41 -11.57
CA VAL A 32 -8.44 8.58 -10.37
C VAL A 32 -7.93 9.43 -9.20
N ILE A 33 -8.38 9.14 -7.98
CA ILE A 33 -7.89 9.75 -6.74
C ILE A 33 -6.91 8.80 -6.08
N LYS A 34 -5.70 9.25 -5.77
CA LYS A 34 -4.69 8.42 -5.09
C LYS A 34 -5.22 7.92 -3.73
N ASP A 35 -5.05 6.63 -3.46
CA ASP A 35 -5.56 5.89 -2.29
C ASP A 35 -7.10 5.95 -2.12
N GLY A 36 -7.86 6.41 -3.11
CA GLY A 36 -9.31 6.57 -3.01
C GLY A 36 -9.79 7.60 -1.97
N ILE A 37 -8.88 8.41 -1.41
CA ILE A 37 -9.22 9.39 -0.37
C ILE A 37 -9.78 10.66 -1.00
N LYS A 38 -11.11 10.75 -1.11
CA LYS A 38 -11.78 11.97 -1.57
C LYS A 38 -11.81 13.01 -0.45
N ALA A 39 -11.27 14.20 -0.71
CA ALA A 39 -11.50 15.36 0.13
C ALA A 39 -13.00 15.71 0.12
N SER A 40 -13.68 15.65 1.28
CA SER A 40 -15.07 16.10 1.39
C SER A 40 -15.11 17.63 1.38
N ALA A 41 -15.92 18.21 0.48
CA ALA A 41 -16.08 19.65 0.36
C ALA A 41 -16.72 20.31 1.60
N GLY A 42 -17.36 19.51 2.47
CA GLY A 42 -17.73 19.90 3.83
C GLY A 42 -16.80 19.21 4.83
N GLN A 43 -16.10 20.01 5.63
CA GLN A 43 -15.35 19.54 6.80
C GLN A 43 -16.36 19.23 7.93
N ALA A 44 -17.22 18.22 7.74
CA ALA A 44 -17.91 17.65 8.88
C ALA A 44 -16.87 16.94 9.74
N GLU A 45 -16.84 17.27 11.04
CA GLU A 45 -15.94 16.63 11.98
C GLU A 45 -16.17 15.11 11.94
N ARG A 46 -15.13 14.35 11.60
CA ARG A 46 -15.24 12.89 11.50
C ARG A 46 -15.40 12.34 12.92
N PRO A 47 -16.45 11.56 13.22
CA PRO A 47 -16.58 10.96 14.54
C PRO A 47 -15.36 10.08 14.81
N ALA A 48 -14.87 10.14 16.06
CA ALA A 48 -13.74 9.32 16.46
C ALA A 48 -14.08 7.84 16.28
N LYS A 49 -13.13 7.07 15.76
CA LYS A 49 -13.26 5.60 15.70
C LYS A 49 -13.41 5.05 17.12
N PRO A 50 -14.28 4.05 17.39
CA PRO A 50 -14.35 3.40 18.69
C PRO A 50 -13.01 2.78 19.08
N ASP A 51 -12.75 2.66 20.39
CA ASP A 51 -11.48 2.12 20.92
C ASP A 51 -11.15 0.72 20.36
N TRP A 52 -12.15 -0.16 20.22
CA TRP A 52 -11.98 -1.51 19.70
C TRP A 52 -11.63 -1.57 18.20
N LEU A 53 -11.86 -0.50 17.44
CA LEU A 53 -11.58 -0.43 16.00
C LEU A 53 -10.20 0.21 15.70
N ARG A 54 -9.51 0.73 16.71
CA ARG A 54 -8.20 1.38 16.50
C ARG A 54 -7.09 0.34 16.43
N MET A 55 -6.29 0.44 15.37
CA MET A 55 -5.04 -0.34 15.25
C MET A 55 -4.06 0.05 16.38
N ARG A 56 -3.36 -0.94 16.91
CA ARG A 56 -2.15 -0.74 17.70
C ARG A 56 -0.93 -0.96 16.81
N VAL A 57 -0.06 0.04 16.69
CA VAL A 57 1.17 -0.08 15.91
C VAL A 57 2.14 -0.97 16.67
N GLN A 58 2.47 -2.12 16.09
CA GLN A 58 3.55 -2.98 16.56
C GLN A 58 4.51 -3.19 15.38
N SER A 59 5.66 -2.50 15.40
CA SER A 59 6.72 -2.77 14.44
C SER A 59 7.51 -3.99 14.88
N SER A 60 7.94 -4.80 13.92
CA SER A 60 8.81 -5.95 14.15
C SER A 60 9.93 -5.95 13.10
N PRO A 61 11.07 -6.62 13.37
CA PRO A 61 12.11 -6.78 12.35
C PRO A 61 11.60 -7.44 11.05
N LYS A 62 10.60 -8.33 11.16
CA LYS A 62 9.96 -8.96 10.00
C LYS A 62 9.13 -7.98 9.18
N PHE A 63 8.37 -7.11 9.86
CA PHE A 63 7.63 -6.04 9.20
C PHE A 63 8.59 -5.16 8.36
N GLU A 64 9.71 -4.74 8.95
CA GLU A 64 10.70 -3.91 8.23
C GLU A 64 11.36 -4.67 7.07
N ALA A 65 11.62 -5.97 7.22
CA ALA A 65 12.15 -6.79 6.14
C ALA A 65 11.17 -6.87 4.95
N VAL A 66 9.89 -7.15 5.20
CA VAL A 66 8.86 -7.19 4.14
C VAL A 66 8.71 -5.81 3.50
N ARG A 67 8.67 -4.75 4.30
CA ARG A 67 8.63 -3.37 3.83
C ARG A 67 9.80 -3.07 2.88
N SER A 68 11.02 -3.42 3.26
CA SER A 68 12.22 -3.21 2.43
C SER A 68 12.09 -3.92 1.07
N ILE A 69 11.67 -5.18 1.06
CA ILE A 69 11.48 -5.98 -0.15
C ILE A 69 10.46 -5.32 -1.09
N VAL A 70 9.31 -4.87 -0.55
CA VAL A 70 8.25 -4.23 -1.33
C VAL A 70 8.76 -2.95 -2.00
N HIS A 71 9.47 -2.10 -1.25
CA HIS A 71 10.02 -0.84 -1.77
C HIS A 71 11.16 -1.06 -2.77
N GLU A 72 12.11 -1.96 -2.47
CA GLU A 72 13.27 -2.26 -3.33
C GLU A 72 12.82 -2.76 -4.71
N HIS A 73 11.82 -3.64 -4.75
CA HIS A 73 11.32 -4.21 -5.99
C HIS A 73 10.22 -3.37 -6.65
N ARG A 74 9.83 -2.24 -6.05
CA ARG A 74 8.73 -1.36 -6.53
C ARG A 74 7.43 -2.13 -6.74
N LEU A 75 7.08 -3.00 -5.78
CA LEU A 75 5.87 -3.81 -5.82
C LEU A 75 4.67 -3.01 -5.32
N ALA A 76 3.52 -3.15 -5.97
CA ALA A 76 2.26 -2.65 -5.42
C ALA A 76 1.60 -3.75 -4.58
N THR A 77 1.21 -3.44 -3.35
CA THR A 77 0.52 -4.37 -2.46
C THR A 77 -0.80 -3.80 -1.98
N VAL A 78 -1.82 -4.65 -1.84
CA VAL A 78 -3.09 -4.25 -1.22
C VAL A 78 -2.88 -3.77 0.23
N CYS A 79 -1.84 -4.25 0.90
CA CYS A 79 -1.51 -3.86 2.27
C CYS A 79 -1.17 -2.36 2.38
N GLU A 80 -0.32 -1.84 1.50
CA GLU A 80 0.08 -0.42 1.48
C GLU A 80 -0.96 0.47 0.79
N GLU A 81 -1.41 0.09 -0.41
CA GLU A 81 -2.32 0.92 -1.23
C GLU A 81 -3.68 1.14 -0.54
N ALA A 82 -4.18 0.12 0.19
CA ALA A 82 -5.44 0.23 0.93
C ALA A 82 -5.27 0.79 2.35
N LYS A 83 -4.03 1.09 2.78
CA LYS A 83 -3.70 1.49 4.16
C LYS A 83 -4.30 0.51 5.18
N CYS A 84 -4.07 -0.79 4.93
CA CYS A 84 -4.71 -1.87 5.67
C CYS A 84 -4.43 -1.76 7.18
N PRO A 85 -5.47 -1.80 8.05
CA PRO A 85 -5.27 -1.70 9.48
C PRO A 85 -4.53 -2.89 10.11
N ASN A 86 -4.24 -3.93 9.33
CA ASN A 86 -3.64 -5.18 9.78
C ASN A 86 -2.22 -5.39 9.20
N ILE A 87 -1.65 -4.40 8.51
CA ILE A 87 -0.35 -4.55 7.84
C ILE A 87 0.77 -5.00 8.80
N GLY A 88 0.74 -4.53 10.05
CA GLY A 88 1.69 -4.90 11.09
C GLY A 88 1.64 -6.39 11.43
N GLU A 89 0.45 -6.95 11.68
CA GLU A 89 0.29 -8.38 11.98
C GLU A 89 0.60 -9.26 10.77
N CYS A 90 0.12 -8.88 9.58
CA CYS A 90 0.30 -9.65 8.37
C CYS A 90 1.78 -9.79 7.98
N TRP A 91 2.55 -8.71 8.05
CA TRP A 91 3.98 -8.73 7.69
C TRP A 91 4.89 -9.20 8.83
N SER A 92 4.38 -9.24 10.06
CA SER A 92 5.10 -9.80 11.22
C SER A 92 4.82 -11.28 11.44
N ALA A 93 3.95 -11.90 10.62
CA ALA A 93 3.52 -13.28 10.81
C ALA A 93 4.74 -14.22 10.95
N VAL A 94 4.77 -14.93 12.08
CA VAL A 94 5.66 -16.08 12.26
C VAL A 94 4.86 -17.29 11.80
N PRO A 95 5.38 -18.13 10.89
CA PRO A 95 4.73 -19.42 10.66
C PRO A 95 4.59 -20.12 12.01
N PRO A 96 3.44 -20.75 12.31
CA PRO A 96 3.33 -21.55 13.52
C PRO A 96 4.50 -22.54 13.58
N PRO A 97 4.98 -22.92 14.77
CA PRO A 97 6.00 -23.96 14.87
C PRO A 97 5.50 -25.14 14.03
N LEU A 98 6.31 -25.53 13.05
CA LEU A 98 6.06 -26.74 12.29
C LEU A 98 5.95 -27.86 13.33
N CYS A 99 4.78 -28.49 13.42
CA CYS A 99 4.62 -29.71 14.21
C CYS A 99 5.63 -30.76 13.76
#